data_AF-A0A7S1T8M2-F1
#
_entry.id   AF-A0A7S1T8M2-F1
#
_cell.length_a   1.000
_cell.length_b   1.000
_cell.length_c   1.000
_cell.angle_alpha   90.00
_cell.angle_beta   90.00
_cell.angle_gamma   90.00
#
_symmetry.space_group_name_H-M   'P 1'
#
loop_
_entity.id
_entity.type
_entity.pdbx_description
1 polymer ?
#
loop_
_entity_poly.entity_id
_entity_poly.type
_entity_poly.pdbx_seq_one_letter_code
_entity_poly.pdbx_strand_id
1 'polypeptide(L)'
;YPVVLDQLMPRVLHCCYGDTWPVRMGGVSALRLLLPRLPLDYMSAWLPATMRALYMVMRWLPEHCTNDAHEIQALLERIVSRCFLDASEQLAEPLGDVRTAVYDQEAVFKESMRAQLSALPPYFPRDEGSGPRSTAQQLTHAALDVLNTEIFSR
;
A
#
# COMPACT_ATOMS: atom_id res chain seq x y z
N TYR A 1 -18.35 -7.19 -13.20
CA TYR A 1 -17.68 -5.93 -12.80
C TYR A 1 -17.23 -5.21 -14.06
N PRO A 2 -17.32 -3.88 -14.18
CA PRO A 2 -17.18 -3.23 -15.49
C PRO A 2 -15.75 -3.33 -16.02
N VAL A 3 -15.61 -3.74 -17.29
CA VAL A 3 -14.37 -3.84 -18.10
C VAL A 3 -13.49 -2.59 -18.00
N VAL A 4 -14.10 -1.44 -17.70
CA VAL A 4 -13.41 -0.16 -17.48
C VAL A 4 -12.50 -0.19 -16.24
N LEU A 5 -12.89 -0.86 -15.15
CA LEU A 5 -12.07 -0.93 -13.92
C LEU A 5 -10.81 -1.76 -14.13
N ASP A 6 -10.92 -2.86 -14.88
CA ASP A 6 -9.80 -3.75 -15.25
C ASP A 6 -8.74 -2.99 -16.06
N GLN A 7 -9.14 -1.99 -16.84
CA GLN A 7 -8.23 -1.12 -17.59
C GLN A 7 -7.76 0.10 -16.79
N LEU A 8 -8.58 0.57 -15.85
CA LEU A 8 -8.30 1.76 -15.05
C LEU A 8 -7.24 1.49 -13.99
N MET A 9 -7.34 0.37 -13.28
CA MET A 9 -6.44 0.06 -12.16
C MET A 9 -4.97 -0.03 -12.58
N PRO A 10 -4.61 -0.73 -13.67
CA PRO A 10 -3.23 -0.75 -14.16
C PRO A 10 -2.70 0.66 -14.50
N ARG A 11 -3.54 1.53 -15.06
CA ARG A 11 -3.15 2.91 -15.42
C ARG A 11 -2.95 3.78 -14.19
N VAL A 12 -3.81 3.64 -13.18
CA VAL A 12 -3.66 4.35 -11.91
C VAL A 12 -2.37 3.94 -11.21
N LEU A 13 -2.07 2.63 -11.14
CA LEU A 13 -0.81 2.14 -10.57
C LEU A 13 0.40 2.61 -11.39
N HIS A 14 0.28 2.64 -12.73
CA HIS A 14 1.33 3.18 -13.58
C HIS A 14 1.64 4.65 -13.25
N CYS A 15 0.64 5.48 -12.99
CA CYS A 15 0.84 6.85 -12.54
C CYS A 15 1.61 6.93 -11.21
N CYS A 16 1.39 6.02 -10.27
CA CYS A 16 2.17 5.95 -9.01
C CYS A 16 3.67 5.68 -9.25
N TYR A 17 4.05 5.09 -10.38
CA TYR A 17 5.44 4.87 -10.79
C TYR A 17 6.00 5.95 -11.72
N GLY A 18 5.22 6.99 -12.05
CA GLY A 18 5.64 8.02 -13.00
C GLY A 18 6.89 8.81 -12.58
N ASP A 19 7.50 9.52 -13.53
CA ASP A 19 8.79 10.19 -13.30
C ASP A 19 8.68 11.55 -12.61
N THR A 20 7.46 12.10 -12.50
CA THR A 20 7.23 13.42 -11.90
C THR A 20 6.30 13.33 -10.70
N TRP A 21 6.52 14.24 -9.74
CA TRP A 21 5.71 14.35 -8.53
C TRP A 21 4.19 14.48 -8.81
N PRO A 22 3.72 15.35 -9.73
CA PRO A 22 2.29 15.49 -10.00
C PRO A 22 1.66 14.21 -10.57
N VAL A 23 2.41 13.45 -11.38
CA VAL A 23 1.91 12.17 -11.94
C VAL A 23 1.74 11.14 -10.83
N ARG A 24 2.71 11.05 -9.90
CA ARG A 24 2.62 10.17 -8.72
C ARG A 24 1.43 10.51 -7.83
N MET A 25 1.27 11.78 -7.49
CA MET A 25 0.17 12.25 -6.66
C MET A 25 -1.19 12.15 -7.36
N GLY A 26 -1.22 12.24 -8.69
CA GLY A 26 -2.40 11.92 -9.49
C GLY A 26 -2.83 10.46 -9.32
N GLY A 27 -1.87 9.52 -9.31
CA GLY A 27 -2.11 8.10 -9.02
C GLY A 27 -2.64 7.86 -7.61
N VAL A 28 -2.01 8.47 -6.59
CA VAL A 28 -2.46 8.40 -5.18
C VAL A 28 -3.87 8.95 -5.01
N SER A 29 -4.15 10.10 -5.63
CA SER A 29 -5.47 10.74 -5.57
C SER A 29 -6.54 9.89 -6.25
N ALA A 30 -6.23 9.29 -7.40
CA ALA A 30 -7.12 8.36 -8.09
C ALA A 30 -7.41 7.12 -7.23
N LEU A 31 -6.39 6.52 -6.60
CA LEU A 31 -6.58 5.43 -5.64
C LEU A 31 -7.51 5.82 -4.49
N ARG A 32 -7.30 6.99 -3.90
CA ARG A 32 -8.14 7.51 -2.80
C ARG A 32 -9.62 7.65 -3.19
N LEU A 33 -9.89 8.08 -4.43
CA LEU A 33 -11.25 8.23 -4.96
C LEU A 33 -11.89 6.91 -5.40
N LEU A 34 -11.07 5.95 -5.82
CA LEU A 34 -11.52 4.64 -6.28
C LEU A 34 -11.78 3.68 -5.12
N LEU A 35 -10.95 3.70 -4.08
CA LEU A 35 -11.05 2.83 -2.91
C LEU A 35 -12.48 2.65 -2.37
N PRO A 36 -13.28 3.71 -2.12
CA PRO A 36 -14.63 3.53 -1.59
C PRO A 36 -15.59 2.85 -2.59
N ARG A 37 -15.32 2.95 -3.88
CA ARG A 37 -16.19 2.48 -4.98
C ARG A 37 -15.83 1.10 -5.52
N LEU A 38 -14.65 0.58 -5.19
CA LEU A 38 -14.19 -0.73 -5.59
C LEU A 38 -14.74 -1.81 -4.66
N PRO A 39 -15.12 -2.99 -5.17
CA PRO A 39 -15.50 -4.12 -4.34
C PRO A 39 -14.27 -4.67 -3.62
N LEU A 40 -14.49 -5.31 -2.48
CA LEU A 40 -13.43 -5.91 -1.67
C LEU A 40 -12.65 -6.96 -2.47
N ASP A 41 -13.33 -7.85 -3.18
CA ASP A 41 -12.69 -8.93 -3.96
C ASP A 41 -11.77 -8.42 -5.08
N TYR A 42 -12.13 -7.30 -5.70
CA TYR A 42 -11.28 -6.68 -6.71
C TYR A 42 -10.08 -5.98 -6.07
N MET A 43 -10.31 -5.29 -4.95
CA MET A 43 -9.23 -4.57 -4.28
C MET A 43 -8.21 -5.54 -3.65
N SER A 44 -8.67 -6.65 -3.09
CA SER A 44 -7.80 -7.68 -2.51
C SER A 44 -6.88 -8.31 -3.57
N ALA A 45 -7.37 -8.53 -4.79
CA ALA A 45 -6.55 -9.00 -5.91
C ALA A 45 -5.45 -8.00 -6.32
N TRP A 46 -5.73 -6.70 -6.22
CA TRP A 46 -4.78 -5.61 -6.56
C TRP A 46 -3.97 -5.09 -5.36
N LEU A 47 -4.20 -5.63 -4.17
CA LEU A 47 -3.64 -5.13 -2.93
C LEU A 47 -2.10 -5.15 -2.92
N PRO A 48 -1.40 -6.24 -3.26
CA PRO A 48 0.07 -6.25 -3.21
C PRO A 48 0.68 -5.17 -4.13
N ALA A 49 0.14 -5.04 -5.34
CA ALA A 49 0.60 -4.05 -6.31
C ALA A 49 0.32 -2.62 -5.86
N THR A 50 -0.84 -2.39 -5.23
CA THR A 50 -1.21 -1.08 -4.67
C THR A 50 -0.32 -0.68 -3.50
N MET A 51 -0.06 -1.61 -2.57
CA MET A 51 0.83 -1.39 -1.43
C MET A 51 2.25 -1.03 -1.90
N ARG A 52 2.78 -1.78 -2.88
CA ARG A 52 4.09 -1.50 -3.48
C ARG A 52 4.14 -0.13 -4.14
N ALA A 53 3.10 0.23 -4.89
CA ALA A 53 3.02 1.51 -5.58
C ALA A 53 3.03 2.68 -4.60
N LEU A 54 2.21 2.62 -3.54
CA LEU A 54 2.15 3.65 -2.50
C LEU A 54 3.45 3.75 -1.70
N TYR A 55 4.06 2.61 -1.34
CA TYR A 55 5.37 2.60 -0.70
C TYR A 55 6.45 3.24 -1.58
N MET A 56 6.43 2.95 -2.88
CA MET A 56 7.35 3.58 -3.83
C MET A 56 7.15 5.10 -3.83
N VAL A 57 5.92 5.59 -3.93
CA VAL A 57 5.64 7.04 -3.85
C VAL A 57 6.19 7.63 -2.55
N MET A 58 5.89 7.03 -1.39
CA MET A 58 6.42 7.46 -0.08
C MET A 58 7.94 7.57 -0.08
N ARG A 59 8.63 6.60 -0.67
CA ARG A 59 10.08 6.57 -0.73
C ARG A 59 10.68 7.70 -1.57
N TRP A 60 9.92 8.30 -2.48
CA TRP A 60 10.38 9.43 -3.28
C TRP A 60 9.89 10.78 -2.79
N LEU A 61 9.15 10.85 -1.68
CA LEU A 61 8.71 12.12 -1.14
C LEU A 61 9.91 12.95 -0.64
N PRO A 62 10.02 14.22 -1.03
CA PRO A 62 10.91 15.17 -0.37
C PRO A 62 10.55 15.31 1.11
N GLU A 63 11.53 15.55 1.96
CA GLU A 63 11.35 15.53 3.42
C GLU A 63 10.38 16.61 3.95
N HIS A 64 10.21 17.71 3.19
CA HIS A 64 9.30 18.79 3.52
C HIS A 64 7.83 18.50 3.15
N CYS A 65 7.55 17.44 2.39
CA CYS A 65 6.19 17.03 1.99
C CYS A 65 5.52 16.16 3.05
N THR A 66 5.53 16.60 4.32
CA THR A 66 5.01 15.83 5.46
C THR A 66 3.51 15.57 5.36
N ASN A 67 2.74 16.53 4.84
CA ASN A 67 1.29 16.36 4.64
C ASN A 67 0.99 15.25 3.64
N ASP A 68 1.69 15.23 2.49
CA ASP A 68 1.50 14.20 1.48
C ASP A 68 1.91 12.81 2.00
N ALA A 69 2.97 12.75 2.82
CA ALA A 69 3.41 11.50 3.46
C ALA A 69 2.32 10.94 4.39
N HIS A 70 1.74 11.79 5.24
CA HIS A 70 0.63 11.42 6.12
C HIS A 70 -0.61 10.99 5.32
N GLU A 71 -0.91 11.65 4.20
CA GLU A 71 -2.04 11.25 3.35
C GLU A 71 -1.83 9.87 2.72
N ILE A 72 -0.62 9.57 2.23
CA ILE A 72 -0.30 8.26 1.66
C ILE A 72 -0.33 7.18 2.74
N GLN A 73 0.18 7.47 3.94
CA GLN A 73 0.13 6.55 5.07
C GLN A 73 -1.33 6.25 5.47
N ALA A 74 -2.16 7.27 5.64
CA ALA A 74 -3.57 7.09 5.96
C ALA A 74 -4.32 6.32 4.87
N LEU A 75 -3.91 6.45 3.60
CA LEU A 75 -4.45 5.66 2.50
C LEU A 75 -4.03 4.19 2.59
N LEU A 76 -2.76 3.91 2.89
CA LEU A 76 -2.26 2.55 3.12
C LEU A 76 -3.03 1.85 4.25
N GLU A 77 -3.15 2.51 5.41
CA GLU A 77 -3.90 2.00 6.56
C GLU A 77 -5.35 1.68 6.17
N ARG A 78 -6.02 2.61 5.46
CA ARG A 78 -7.41 2.42 5.03
C ARG A 78 -7.58 1.28 4.04
N ILE A 79 -6.61 1.07 3.14
CA ILE A 79 -6.61 -0.04 2.18
C ILE A 79 -6.48 -1.38 2.93
N VAL A 80 -5.53 -1.47 3.86
CA VAL A 80 -5.31 -2.66 4.68
C VAL A 80 -6.53 -2.94 5.54
N SER A 81 -7.02 -1.97 6.31
CA SER A 81 -8.23 -2.14 7.12
C SER A 81 -9.43 -2.61 6.29
N ARG A 82 -9.67 -2.01 5.12
CA ARG A 82 -10.77 -2.41 4.24
C ARG A 82 -10.59 -3.83 3.69
N CYS A 83 -9.38 -4.23 3.30
CA CYS A 83 -9.19 -5.55 2.69
C CYS A 83 -9.11 -6.69 3.70
N PHE A 84 -8.62 -6.44 4.92
CA PHE A 84 -8.42 -7.47 5.94
C PHE A 84 -9.47 -7.46 7.06
N LEU A 85 -9.92 -6.29 7.51
CA LEU A 85 -10.87 -6.18 8.63
C LEU A 85 -12.32 -6.30 8.16
N ASP A 86 -12.72 -5.65 7.06
CA ASP A 86 -14.10 -5.79 6.55
C ASP A 86 -14.38 -7.22 6.04
N ALA A 87 -13.36 -7.92 5.54
CA ALA A 87 -13.45 -9.35 5.21
C ALA A 87 -13.74 -10.21 6.46
N SER A 88 -13.22 -9.81 7.63
CA SER A 88 -13.44 -10.54 8.89
C SER A 88 -14.84 -10.32 9.48
N GLU A 89 -15.46 -9.15 9.25
CA GLU A 89 -16.78 -8.81 9.80
C GLU A 89 -17.94 -9.44 8.99
N GLN A 90 -17.71 -9.72 7.71
CA GLN A 90 -18.62 -10.54 6.88
C GLN A 90 -18.64 -12.04 7.25
N LEU A 91 -17.75 -12.47 8.16
CA LEU A 91 -17.49 -13.87 8.53
C LEU A 91 -18.07 -14.25 9.92
N ALA A 92 -18.91 -13.40 10.51
CA ALA A 92 -19.42 -13.53 11.89
C ALA A 92 -20.58 -14.55 12.09
N GLU A 93 -20.62 -15.67 11.36
CA GLU A 93 -21.36 -16.90 11.72
C GLU A 93 -20.59 -18.14 11.18
N PRO A 94 -20.64 -19.31 11.85
CA PRO A 94 -19.43 -20.00 12.28
C PRO A 94 -18.98 -21.12 11.33
N LEU A 95 -17.66 -21.38 11.29
CA LEU A 95 -17.01 -22.67 11.60
C LEU A 95 -15.53 -22.62 11.21
N GLY A 96 -14.68 -23.18 12.07
CA GLY A 96 -13.23 -22.97 12.16
C GLY A 96 -12.35 -23.43 10.99
N ASP A 97 -12.94 -23.72 9.83
CA ASP A 97 -12.22 -24.13 8.60
C ASP A 97 -11.78 -22.92 7.77
N VAL A 98 -12.62 -21.88 7.70
CA VAL A 98 -12.36 -20.67 6.89
C VAL A 98 -11.34 -19.74 7.52
N ARG A 99 -11.21 -19.75 8.86
CA ARG A 99 -10.22 -18.93 9.58
C ARG A 99 -8.80 -19.30 9.14
N THR A 100 -8.54 -20.59 8.95
CA THR A 100 -7.28 -21.12 8.41
C THR A 100 -7.03 -20.64 6.99
N ALA A 101 -8.07 -20.56 6.14
CA ALA A 101 -7.97 -20.05 4.78
C ALA A 101 -7.68 -18.53 4.72
N VAL A 102 -8.25 -17.74 5.63
CA VAL A 102 -7.94 -16.30 5.77
C VAL A 102 -6.49 -16.12 6.24
N TYR A 103 -6.04 -16.90 7.23
CA TYR A 103 -4.64 -16.90 7.67
C TYR A 103 -3.66 -17.36 6.57
N ASP A 104 -4.05 -18.34 5.74
CA ASP A 104 -3.25 -18.78 4.59
C ASP A 104 -3.16 -17.69 3.51
N GLN A 105 -4.26 -16.99 3.21
CA GLN A 105 -4.23 -15.84 2.31
C GLN A 105 -3.37 -14.70 2.86
N GLU A 106 -3.40 -14.47 4.17
CA GLU A 106 -2.55 -13.49 4.84
C GLU A 106 -1.07 -13.87 4.74
N ALA A 107 -0.72 -15.15 4.93
CA ALA A 107 0.65 -15.65 4.80
C ALA A 107 1.18 -15.60 3.36
N VAL A 108 0.36 -15.98 2.37
CA VAL A 108 0.68 -15.84 0.94
C VAL A 108 0.83 -14.38 0.55
N PHE A 109 -0.03 -13.51 1.08
CA PHE A 109 0.06 -12.06 0.88
C PHE A 109 1.36 -11.50 1.46
N LYS A 110 1.70 -11.85 2.72
CA LYS A 110 2.95 -11.49 3.39
C LYS A 110 4.16 -11.87 2.55
N GLU A 111 4.20 -13.12 2.08
CA GLU A 111 5.34 -13.61 1.29
C GLU A 111 5.42 -12.95 -0.09
N SER A 112 4.28 -12.74 -0.75
CA SER A 112 4.21 -11.97 -2.00
C SER A 112 4.68 -10.52 -1.81
N MET A 113 4.26 -9.86 -0.73
CA MET A 113 4.69 -8.51 -0.41
C MET A 113 6.19 -8.46 -0.09
N ARG A 114 6.71 -9.41 0.68
CA ARG A 114 8.15 -9.53 0.98
C ARG A 114 8.97 -9.69 -0.30
N ALA A 115 8.56 -10.59 -1.19
CA ALA A 115 9.20 -10.79 -2.49
C ALA A 115 9.14 -9.55 -3.38
N GLN A 116 8.04 -8.81 -3.34
CA GLN A 116 7.88 -7.57 -4.12
C GLN A 116 8.69 -6.41 -3.55
N LEU A 117 8.78 -6.28 -2.23
CA LEU A 117 9.59 -5.27 -1.55
C LEU A 117 11.10 -5.55 -1.69
N SER A 118 11.52 -6.81 -1.61
CA SER A 118 12.93 -7.19 -1.82
C SER A 118 13.39 -6.99 -3.28
N ALA A 119 12.46 -7.02 -4.24
CA ALA A 119 12.71 -6.71 -5.64
C ALA A 119 12.71 -5.20 -5.97
N LEU A 120 12.55 -4.31 -4.98
CA LEU A 120 12.70 -2.86 -5.21
C LEU A 120 14.19 -2.51 -5.30
N PRO A 121 14.59 -1.62 -6.23
CA PRO A 121 15.98 -1.18 -6.31
C PRO A 121 16.42 -0.55 -4.97
N PRO A 122 17.71 -0.61 -4.58
CA PRO A 122 18.20 0.05 -3.38
C PRO A 122 17.91 1.56 -3.41
N TYR A 123 17.56 2.13 -2.25
CA TYR A 123 17.33 3.57 -2.12
C TYR A 123 18.66 4.28 -2.22
N PHE A 124 18.87 4.98 -3.32
CA PHE A 124 19.92 5.98 -3.43
C PHE A 124 19.29 7.32 -3.05
N PRO A 125 19.51 7.80 -1.80
CA PRO A 125 19.07 9.15 -1.44
C PRO A 125 19.65 10.12 -2.45
N ARG A 126 18.81 11.04 -2.95
CA ARG A 126 19.32 12.18 -3.70
C ARG A 126 20.16 12.99 -2.71
N ASP A 127 21.42 13.19 -3.05
CA ASP A 127 22.46 13.74 -2.18
C ASP A 127 22.14 15.20 -1.81
N GLU A 128 21.25 15.39 -0.83
CA GLU A 128 20.98 16.67 -0.20
C GLU A 128 21.42 16.58 1.26
N GLY A 129 22.72 16.83 1.47
CA GLY A 129 23.28 17.35 2.72
C GLY A 129 23.08 16.53 4.00
N SER A 130 24.12 15.77 4.37
CA SER A 130 24.45 15.28 5.72
C SER A 130 23.73 16.01 6.89
N GLY A 131 22.67 15.40 7.43
CA GLY A 131 21.99 15.76 8.68
C GLY A 131 21.50 14.53 9.45
N PRO A 132 21.21 14.64 10.77
CA PRO A 132 20.75 13.50 11.58
C PRO A 132 19.44 12.94 11.00
N ARG A 133 19.22 11.62 11.11
CA ARG A 133 18.08 10.87 10.53
C ARG A 133 16.80 11.71 10.49
N SER A 134 16.50 12.24 9.32
CA SER A 134 15.41 13.17 9.08
C SER A 134 14.06 12.52 9.44
N THR A 135 13.11 13.33 9.86
CA THR A 135 11.73 12.93 10.20
C THR A 135 11.09 12.12 9.08
N ALA A 136 11.48 12.35 7.82
CA ALA A 136 11.05 11.55 6.67
C ALA A 136 11.61 10.11 6.68
N GLN A 137 12.87 9.92 7.07
CA GLN A 137 13.44 8.58 7.28
C GLN A 137 12.73 7.87 8.44
N GLN A 138 12.36 8.59 9.50
CA GLN A 138 11.59 8.04 10.60
C GLN A 138 10.17 7.65 10.17
N LEU A 139 9.51 8.42 9.30
CA LEU A 139 8.19 8.10 8.75
C LEU A 139 8.25 6.93 7.76
N THR A 140 9.28 6.82 6.91
CA THR A 140 9.46 5.64 6.06
C THR A 140 9.80 4.39 6.86
N HIS A 141 10.56 4.51 7.96
CA HIS A 141 10.81 3.42 8.90
C HIS A 141 9.55 3.07 9.69
N ALA A 142 8.76 4.05 10.13
CA ALA A 142 7.48 3.84 10.80
C ALA A 142 6.45 3.21 9.85
N ALA A 143 6.43 3.58 8.57
CA ALA A 143 5.60 2.92 7.57
C ALA A 143 6.07 1.49 7.31
N LEU A 144 7.38 1.24 7.25
CA LEU A 144 7.91 -0.13 7.23
C LEU A 144 7.58 -0.89 8.51
N ASP A 145 7.57 -0.24 9.68
CA ASP A 145 7.21 -0.84 10.96
C ASP A 145 5.71 -1.12 11.01
N VAL A 146 4.83 -0.25 10.50
CA VAL A 146 3.38 -0.49 10.35
C VAL A 146 3.14 -1.63 9.37
N LEU A 147 3.83 -1.66 8.23
CA LEU A 147 3.79 -2.80 7.32
C LEU A 147 4.34 -4.06 8.02
N ASN A 148 5.40 -3.99 8.82
CA ASN A 148 5.94 -5.15 9.54
C ASN A 148 5.07 -5.59 10.73
N THR A 149 4.39 -4.68 11.43
CA THR A 149 3.57 -4.99 12.61
C THR A 149 2.16 -5.42 12.21
N GLU A 150 1.51 -4.72 11.28
CA GLU A 150 0.18 -5.07 10.77
C GLU A 150 0.22 -6.21 9.77
N ILE A 151 1.24 -6.28 8.89
CA ILE A 151 1.32 -7.33 7.87
C ILE A 151 2.15 -8.51 8.35
N PHE A 152 3.26 -8.38 9.09
CA PHE A 152 4.14 -9.53 9.41
C PHE A 152 4.06 -10.07 10.85
N SER A 153 3.34 -9.42 11.79
CA SER A 153 3.39 -9.79 13.23
C SER A 153 2.10 -10.38 13.84
N ARG A 154 1.23 -10.99 13.05
CA ARG A 154 0.17 -11.89 13.55
C ARG A 154 0.13 -13.20 12.79
#